data_AF-A0AAV6YM27-F1
#
_entry.id   AF-A0AAV6YM27-F1
#
_cell.length_a   1.000
_cell.length_b   1.000
_cell.length_c   1.000
_cell.angle_alpha   90.00
_cell.angle_beta   90.00
_cell.angle_gamma   90.00
#
_symmetry.space_group_name_H-M   'P 1'
#
loop_
_entity.id
_entity.type
_entity.pdbx_description
1 polymer ?
#
loop_
_entity_poly.entity_id
_entity_poly.type
_entity_poly.pdbx_seq_one_letter_code
_entity_poly.pdbx_strand_id
1 'polypeptide(L)'
;DEAVERSTIPEVPKEHFGQRILVKCISLKFEIEIEPIFCVMALYDAKEKRKISESFHFDLNSDAMKNMLRTQSGHQAPSTLARSAIFSITYPSPDIYLVIKMEKVLQQGDIGDCCEPYMVLKESDGMKNKEKVDKLRAQADQFCSRLGRYRMPFAWTAIHLMNIINSMGACERDSDSESERKSTWNERKKKAFERLSVGDEVCGFNSFRPATLTVTNFFKQ
;
A
#
# COMPACT_ATOMS: atom_id res chain seq x y z
N ASP A 1 18.26 43.73 -42.31
CA ASP A 1 18.00 43.27 -40.94
C ASP A 1 17.27 41.95 -40.95
N GLU A 2 18.03 40.85 -40.93
CA GLU A 2 17.47 39.52 -40.69
C GLU A 2 17.14 39.38 -39.20
N ALA A 3 15.89 39.06 -38.90
CA ALA A 3 15.46 38.79 -37.54
C ALA A 3 16.09 37.47 -37.07
N VAL A 4 17.07 37.57 -36.17
CA VAL A 4 17.64 36.40 -35.49
C VAL A 4 16.60 35.88 -34.51
N GLU A 5 15.98 34.75 -34.85
CA GLU A 5 15.04 34.05 -33.97
C GLU A 5 15.82 33.50 -32.77
N ARG A 6 15.59 34.10 -31.59
CA ARG A 6 16.25 33.68 -30.36
C ARG A 6 15.54 32.45 -29.81
N SER A 7 16.17 31.28 -29.90
CA SER A 7 15.70 30.08 -29.23
C SER A 7 15.56 30.34 -27.72
N THR A 8 14.35 30.17 -27.18
CA THR A 8 14.10 30.25 -25.75
C THR A 8 14.76 29.06 -25.05
N ILE A 9 15.22 29.27 -23.82
CA ILE A 9 15.79 28.18 -23.01
C ILE A 9 14.67 27.14 -22.81
N PRO A 10 14.90 25.85 -23.15
CA PRO A 10 13.92 24.80 -22.92
C PRO A 10 13.55 24.76 -21.43
N GLU A 11 12.26 24.63 -21.13
CA GLU A 11 11.83 24.44 -19.75
C GLU A 11 12.40 23.12 -19.22
N VAL A 12 12.97 23.15 -18.01
CA VAL A 12 13.50 21.96 -17.37
C VAL A 12 12.34 20.97 -17.17
N PRO A 13 12.49 19.68 -17.56
CA PRO A 13 11.45 18.69 -17.34
C PRO A 13 11.02 18.66 -15.88
N LYS A 14 9.73 18.86 -15.62
CA LYS A 14 9.13 18.77 -14.29
C LYS A 14 8.44 17.42 -14.16
N GLU A 15 8.74 16.70 -13.09
CA GLU A 15 8.08 15.43 -12.81
C GLU A 15 6.62 15.68 -12.41
N HIS A 16 5.70 15.10 -13.17
CA HIS A 16 4.27 15.23 -12.94
C HIS A 16 3.78 14.07 -12.07
N PHE A 17 3.76 14.28 -10.75
CA PHE A 17 3.31 13.24 -9.81
C PHE A 17 1.78 13.10 -9.74
N GLY A 18 1.03 14.03 -10.34
CA GLY A 18 -0.42 14.09 -10.24
C GLY A 18 -0.88 14.04 -8.79
N GLN A 19 -1.74 13.07 -8.47
CA GLN A 19 -2.25 12.86 -7.12
C GLN A 19 -1.42 11.82 -6.36
N ARG A 20 -1.12 12.08 -5.09
CA ARG A 20 -0.40 11.12 -4.22
C ARG A 20 -1.27 10.63 -3.09
N ILE A 21 -1.10 9.36 -2.74
CA ILE A 21 -1.75 8.75 -1.58
C ILE A 21 -0.70 8.10 -0.68
N LEU A 22 -0.84 8.27 0.63
CA LEU A 22 -0.06 7.57 1.64
C LEU A 22 -0.92 6.46 2.21
N VAL A 23 -0.54 5.21 1.97
CA VAL A 23 -1.23 4.03 2.49
C VAL A 23 -0.46 3.54 3.71
N LYS A 24 -1.14 3.39 4.84
CA LYS A 24 -0.60 2.81 6.08
C LYS A 24 -1.35 1.53 6.44
N CYS A 25 -0.61 0.45 6.63
CA CYS A 25 -1.13 -0.86 7.02
C CYS A 25 -1.20 -0.93 8.54
N ILE A 26 -2.42 -0.87 9.08
CA ILE A 26 -2.64 -0.79 10.54
C ILE A 26 -2.70 -2.20 11.15
N SER A 27 -3.55 -3.06 10.60
CA SER A 27 -3.79 -4.40 11.12
C SER A 27 -4.32 -5.33 10.04
N LEU A 28 -3.96 -6.61 10.13
CA LEU A 28 -4.55 -7.71 9.38
C LEU A 28 -4.95 -8.76 10.41
N LYS A 29 -6.23 -9.12 10.45
CA LYS A 29 -6.76 -10.05 11.46
C LYS A 29 -7.63 -11.09 10.77
N PHE A 30 -7.39 -12.33 11.15
CA PHE A 30 -8.22 -13.48 10.82
C PHE A 30 -8.81 -14.04 12.12
N GLU A 31 -9.89 -14.81 12.01
CA GLU A 31 -10.52 -15.51 13.14
C GLU A 31 -9.66 -16.66 13.68
N ILE A 32 -8.63 -17.04 12.92
CA ILE A 32 -7.59 -18.01 13.30
C ILE A 32 -6.22 -17.46 12.95
N GLU A 33 -5.22 -17.65 13.81
CA GLU A 33 -3.82 -17.31 13.55
C GLU A 33 -2.99 -18.61 13.56
N ILE A 34 -2.70 -19.13 12.37
CA ILE A 34 -2.05 -20.44 12.19
C ILE A 34 -0.68 -20.38 11.52
N GLU A 35 -0.40 -19.35 10.71
CA GLU A 35 0.84 -19.24 9.94
C GLU A 35 1.10 -17.79 9.51
N PRO A 36 2.35 -17.44 9.12
CA PRO A 36 2.68 -16.08 8.68
C PRO A 36 2.04 -15.74 7.33
N ILE A 37 1.48 -14.53 7.25
CA ILE A 37 0.85 -13.96 6.05
C ILE A 37 1.68 -12.79 5.53
N PHE A 38 1.84 -12.76 4.21
CA PHE A 38 2.59 -11.75 3.47
C PHE A 38 1.66 -11.03 2.54
N CYS A 39 1.81 -9.73 2.43
CA CYS A 39 0.96 -8.92 1.59
C CYS A 39 1.77 -8.18 0.54
N VAL A 40 1.18 -8.06 -0.64
CA VAL A 40 1.71 -7.26 -1.74
C VAL A 40 0.61 -6.32 -2.18
N MET A 41 0.88 -5.02 -2.21
CA MET A 41 -0.05 -4.04 -2.75
C MET A 41 0.52 -3.32 -3.97
N ALA A 42 -0.36 -3.03 -4.94
CA ALA A 42 -0.05 -2.21 -6.09
C ALA A 42 -1.32 -1.57 -6.67
N LEU A 43 -1.14 -0.50 -7.42
CA LEU A 43 -2.19 0.13 -8.20
C LEU A 43 -2.36 -0.59 -9.54
N TYR A 44 -3.61 -0.83 -9.90
CA TYR A 44 -4.02 -1.40 -11.18
C TYR A 44 -5.02 -0.46 -11.83
N ASP A 45 -4.90 -0.31 -13.15
CA ASP A 45 -5.89 0.32 -14.00
C ASP A 45 -6.74 -0.80 -14.63
N ALA A 46 -8.02 -0.85 -14.25
CA ALA A 46 -8.97 -1.87 -14.72
C ALA A 46 -9.36 -1.67 -16.19
N LYS A 47 -9.35 -0.43 -16.68
CA LYS A 47 -9.65 -0.10 -18.08
C LYS A 47 -8.50 -0.56 -18.98
N GLU A 48 -7.27 -0.23 -18.60
CA GLU A 48 -6.06 -0.64 -19.33
C GLU A 48 -5.59 -2.07 -18.99
N LYS A 49 -6.24 -2.71 -18.01
CA LYS A 49 -5.96 -4.07 -17.51
C LYS A 49 -4.49 -4.31 -17.17
N ARG A 50 -3.84 -3.32 -16.55
CA ARG A 50 -2.41 -3.38 -16.24
C ARG A 50 -2.09 -2.85 -14.85
N LYS A 51 -0.98 -3.34 -14.29
CA LYS A 51 -0.37 -2.77 -13.09
C LYS A 51 0.28 -1.43 -13.47
N ILE A 52 0.00 -0.38 -12.70
CA ILE A 52 0.49 0.98 -12.96
C ILE A 52 1.45 1.50 -11.87
N SER A 53 1.72 0.72 -10.83
CA SER A 53 2.72 1.03 -9.81
C SER A 53 3.68 -0.12 -9.56
N GLU A 54 4.76 0.16 -8.82
CA GLU A 54 5.58 -0.87 -8.20
C GLU A 54 4.79 -1.67 -7.16
N SER A 55 5.35 -2.83 -6.80
CA SER A 55 4.77 -3.74 -5.81
C SER A 55 5.37 -3.46 -4.43
N PHE A 56 4.54 -2.97 -3.51
CA PHE A 56 4.93 -2.78 -2.12
C PHE A 56 4.66 -4.04 -1.32
N HIS A 57 5.73 -4.65 -0.79
CA HIS A 57 5.66 -5.87 0.00
C HIS A 57 5.71 -5.51 1.48
N PHE A 58 4.77 -6.05 2.26
CA PHE A 58 4.67 -5.79 3.69
C PHE A 58 4.10 -6.99 4.42
N ASP A 59 4.34 -7.07 5.72
CA ASP A 59 3.68 -8.02 6.59
C ASP A 59 3.33 -7.41 7.94
N LEU A 60 2.30 -7.98 8.57
CA LEU A 60 1.82 -7.59 9.90
C LEU A 60 1.92 -8.77 10.88
N ASN A 61 2.89 -9.66 10.63
CA ASN A 61 3.08 -10.86 11.42
C ASN A 61 3.52 -10.53 12.85
N SER A 62 2.95 -11.27 13.81
CA SER A 62 3.42 -11.29 15.19
C SER A 62 4.83 -11.90 15.27
N ASP A 63 5.54 -11.66 16.37
CA ASP A 63 6.85 -12.28 16.58
C ASP A 63 6.74 -13.81 16.56
N ALA A 64 5.64 -14.37 17.07
CA ALA A 64 5.35 -15.81 17.00
C ALA A 64 5.29 -16.35 15.56
N MET A 65 4.67 -15.63 14.63
CA MET A 65 4.61 -16.04 13.22
C MET A 65 5.95 -15.89 12.50
N LYS A 66 6.70 -14.81 12.78
CA LYS A 66 8.07 -14.62 12.26
C LYS A 66 9.00 -15.72 12.73
N ASN A 67 8.76 -16.19 13.95
CA ASN A 67 9.55 -17.21 14.61
C ASN A 67 9.51 -18.58 13.92
N MET A 68 8.43 -18.88 13.19
CA MET A 68 8.28 -20.09 12.38
C MET A 68 9.22 -20.12 11.17
N LEU A 69 9.75 -18.97 10.74
CA LEU A 69 10.58 -18.83 9.53
C LEU A 69 12.09 -18.77 9.80
N ARG A 70 12.51 -18.86 11.08
CA ARG A 70 13.85 -18.49 11.56
C ARG A 70 15.02 -19.28 10.96
N THR A 71 14.77 -20.44 10.37
CA THR A 71 15.82 -21.23 9.71
C THR A 71 16.16 -20.71 8.30
N GLN A 72 15.31 -19.84 7.72
CA GLN A 72 15.36 -19.52 6.29
C GLN A 72 15.60 -18.05 5.96
N SER A 73 15.48 -17.14 6.93
CA SER A 73 15.62 -15.70 6.72
C SER A 73 17.10 -15.29 6.63
N GLY A 74 17.57 -14.99 5.42
CA GLY A 74 18.72 -14.10 5.23
C GLY A 74 18.38 -12.68 5.70
N HIS A 75 19.29 -11.73 5.44
CA HIS A 75 19.07 -10.31 5.74
C HIS A 75 17.74 -9.84 5.11
N GLN A 76 16.75 -9.52 5.94
CA GLN A 76 15.49 -8.97 5.46
C GLN A 76 15.74 -7.55 4.97
N ALA A 77 15.29 -7.23 3.75
CA ALA A 77 15.37 -5.88 3.23
C ALA A 77 14.50 -4.95 4.11
N PRO A 78 14.99 -3.75 4.48
CA PRO A 78 14.21 -2.79 5.28
C PRO A 78 12.83 -2.47 4.67
N SER A 79 12.71 -2.52 3.35
CA SER A 79 11.45 -2.33 2.62
C SER A 79 10.38 -3.35 2.99
N THR A 80 10.74 -4.58 3.33
CA THR A 80 9.78 -5.64 3.74
C THR A 80 9.24 -5.40 5.14
N LEU A 81 9.97 -4.65 5.98
CA LEU A 81 9.53 -4.26 7.33
C LEU A 81 8.67 -3.00 7.33
N ALA A 82 8.60 -2.29 6.21
CA ALA A 82 7.82 -1.08 6.08
C ALA A 82 6.31 -1.40 6.14
N ARG A 83 5.57 -0.56 6.87
CA ARG A 83 4.09 -0.65 6.97
C ARG A 83 3.38 0.47 6.22
N SER A 84 4.14 1.34 5.56
CA SER A 84 3.62 2.53 4.89
C SER A 84 4.24 2.66 3.51
N ALA A 85 3.44 3.06 2.53
CA ALA A 85 3.90 3.31 1.17
C ALA A 85 3.19 4.53 0.58
N ILE A 86 3.91 5.28 -0.26
CA ILE A 86 3.32 6.37 -1.03
C ILE A 86 3.16 5.90 -2.48
N PHE A 87 1.97 6.09 -3.02
CA PHE A 87 1.69 5.87 -4.44
C PHE A 87 1.39 7.20 -5.12
N SER A 88 2.05 7.44 -6.25
CA SER A 88 1.81 8.59 -7.11
C SER A 88 0.95 8.18 -8.31
N ILE A 89 -0.03 9.00 -8.65
CA ILE A 89 -1.04 8.76 -9.68
C ILE A 89 -0.97 9.94 -10.65
N THR A 90 -0.12 9.80 -11.66
CA THR A 90 0.10 10.85 -12.67
C THR A 90 -1.18 11.21 -13.42
N TYR A 91 -2.04 10.23 -13.70
CA TYR A 91 -3.30 10.41 -14.41
C TYR A 91 -4.44 9.76 -13.62
N PRO A 92 -5.15 10.52 -12.75
CA PRO A 92 -6.29 10.00 -12.01
C PRO A 92 -7.38 9.48 -12.97
N SER A 93 -7.91 8.30 -12.67
CA SER A 93 -8.94 7.64 -13.45
C SER A 93 -9.93 6.93 -12.50
N PRO A 94 -11.24 6.88 -12.82
CA PRO A 94 -12.20 6.11 -12.05
C PRO A 94 -11.96 4.60 -12.13
N ASP A 95 -11.06 4.13 -12.99
CA ASP A 95 -10.78 2.71 -13.16
C ASP A 95 -9.56 2.25 -12.34
N ILE A 96 -9.07 3.06 -11.40
CA ILE A 96 -7.89 2.74 -10.59
C ILE A 96 -8.30 2.04 -9.28
N TYR A 97 -7.68 0.88 -9.04
CA TYR A 97 -7.87 0.09 -7.84
C TYR A 97 -6.53 -0.14 -7.13
N LEU A 98 -6.54 0.00 -5.80
CA LEU A 98 -5.49 -0.52 -4.95
C LEU A 98 -5.78 -1.99 -4.70
N VAL A 99 -4.98 -2.87 -5.30
CA VAL A 99 -5.11 -4.32 -5.13
C VAL A 99 -4.13 -4.76 -4.05
N ILE A 100 -4.63 -5.52 -3.07
CA ILE A 100 -3.83 -6.15 -2.02
C ILE A 100 -3.94 -7.66 -2.20
N LYS A 101 -2.82 -8.29 -2.51
CA LYS A 101 -2.66 -9.73 -2.64
C LYS A 101 -2.09 -10.28 -1.34
N MET A 102 -2.67 -11.35 -0.82
CA MET A 102 -2.18 -12.07 0.36
C MET A 102 -1.57 -13.40 -0.05
N GLU A 103 -0.42 -13.69 0.53
CA GLU A 103 0.37 -14.87 0.29
C GLU A 103 0.68 -15.55 1.62
N LYS A 104 0.74 -16.88 1.59
CA LYS A 104 1.18 -17.72 2.70
C LYS A 104 2.40 -18.54 2.29
N VAL A 105 2.97 -19.32 3.21
CA VAL A 105 4.05 -20.26 2.85
C VAL A 105 3.52 -21.28 1.84
N LEU A 106 4.36 -21.66 0.87
CA LEU A 106 4.00 -22.69 -0.10
C LEU A 106 3.68 -24.01 0.61
N GLN A 107 2.49 -24.56 0.39
CA GLN A 107 2.00 -25.82 0.93
C GLN A 107 1.65 -26.78 -0.21
N GLN A 108 1.63 -28.08 0.08
CA GLN A 108 1.14 -29.09 -0.86
C GLN A 108 -0.39 -29.09 -0.86
N GLY A 109 -1.00 -29.15 -2.05
CA GLY A 109 -2.45 -29.18 -2.22
C GLY A 109 -2.89 -28.30 -3.37
N ASP A 110 -4.20 -28.22 -3.59
CA ASP A 110 -4.79 -27.29 -4.55
C ASP A 110 -4.79 -25.86 -3.97
N ILE A 111 -4.50 -24.87 -4.82
CA ILE A 111 -4.55 -23.47 -4.43
C ILE A 111 -5.98 -23.07 -4.03
N GLY A 112 -6.97 -23.75 -4.61
CA GLY A 112 -8.37 -23.49 -4.34
C GLY A 112 -8.74 -23.68 -2.85
N ASP A 113 -8.18 -24.70 -2.20
CA ASP A 113 -8.61 -25.03 -0.83
C ASP A 113 -7.85 -24.23 0.24
N CYS A 114 -6.88 -23.42 -0.19
CA CYS A 114 -5.96 -22.73 0.72
C CYS A 114 -6.61 -21.65 1.57
N CYS A 115 -7.67 -20.99 1.09
CA CYS A 115 -8.35 -19.93 1.82
C CYS A 115 -9.44 -20.47 2.78
N GLU A 116 -9.90 -21.70 2.58
CA GLU A 116 -11.06 -22.27 3.27
C GLU A 116 -10.93 -22.19 4.81
N PRO A 117 -9.79 -22.57 5.43
CA PRO A 117 -9.66 -22.50 6.88
C PRO A 117 -9.87 -21.09 7.44
N TYR A 118 -9.45 -20.06 6.71
CA TYR A 118 -9.56 -18.65 7.13
C TYR A 118 -10.97 -18.09 6.94
N MET A 119 -11.81 -18.75 6.15
CA MET A 119 -13.17 -18.32 5.86
C MET A 119 -14.19 -18.96 6.80
N VAL A 120 -13.97 -20.21 7.22
CA VAL A 120 -14.97 -21.00 7.95
C VAL A 120 -14.62 -21.32 9.39
N LEU A 121 -13.34 -21.34 9.77
CA LEU A 121 -12.93 -21.66 11.13
C LEU A 121 -12.83 -20.41 11.99
N LYS A 122 -13.23 -20.56 13.25
CA LYS A 122 -13.03 -19.58 14.31
C LYS A 122 -12.47 -20.28 15.54
N GLU A 123 -11.45 -19.69 16.15
CA GLU A 123 -10.81 -20.29 17.34
C GLU A 123 -11.76 -20.29 18.56
N SER A 124 -12.78 -19.43 18.55
CA SER A 124 -13.84 -19.36 19.57
C SER A 124 -14.84 -20.52 19.53
N ASP A 125 -14.95 -21.22 18.41
CA ASP A 125 -16.09 -22.10 18.12
C ASP A 125 -15.86 -23.54 18.63
N GLY A 126 -15.76 -23.66 19.96
CA GLY A 126 -15.74 -24.94 20.66
C GLY A 126 -14.48 -25.80 20.47
N MET A 127 -14.39 -26.88 21.26
CA MET A 127 -13.16 -27.68 21.36
C MET A 127 -12.77 -28.40 20.06
N LYS A 128 -13.76 -28.82 19.26
CA LYS A 128 -13.51 -29.50 17.97
C LYS A 128 -12.81 -28.61 16.95
N ASN A 129 -13.16 -27.32 16.87
CA ASN A 129 -12.50 -26.39 15.96
C ASN A 129 -11.11 -26.03 16.47
N LYS A 130 -10.95 -25.84 17.79
CA LYS A 130 -9.64 -25.63 18.39
C LYS A 130 -8.65 -26.74 18.05
N GLU A 131 -9.05 -28.01 18.18
CA GLU A 131 -8.20 -29.15 17.78
C GLU A 131 -7.86 -29.15 16.28
N LYS A 132 -8.77 -28.71 15.41
CA LYS A 132 -8.48 -28.56 13.97
C LYS A 132 -7.48 -27.44 13.71
N VAL A 133 -7.65 -26.28 14.37
CA VAL A 133 -6.74 -25.13 14.29
C VAL A 133 -5.34 -25.53 14.76
N ASP A 134 -5.22 -26.26 15.86
CA ASP A 134 -3.93 -26.73 16.37
C ASP A 134 -3.24 -27.71 15.40
N LYS A 135 -4.00 -28.60 14.74
CA LYS A 135 -3.47 -29.48 13.68
C LYS A 135 -2.97 -28.70 12.47
N LEU A 136 -3.73 -27.70 12.02
CA LEU A 136 -3.33 -26.82 10.91
C LEU A 136 -2.08 -26.00 11.26
N ARG A 137 -2.00 -25.47 12.48
CA ARG A 137 -0.84 -24.74 13.00
C ARG A 137 0.41 -25.62 13.02
N ALA A 138 0.31 -26.86 13.51
CA ALA A 138 1.41 -27.82 13.49
C ALA A 138 1.86 -28.18 12.06
N GLN A 139 0.92 -28.33 11.14
CA GLN A 139 1.22 -28.55 9.72
C GLN A 139 1.92 -27.33 9.09
N ALA A 140 1.43 -26.12 9.37
CA ALA A 140 2.02 -24.89 8.87
C ALA A 140 3.46 -24.69 9.38
N ASP A 141 3.75 -25.06 10.64
CA ASP A 141 5.11 -24.99 11.20
C ASP A 141 6.10 -25.88 10.43
N GLN A 142 5.69 -27.10 10.06
CA GLN A 142 6.50 -28.00 9.23
C GLN A 142 6.78 -27.39 7.85
N PHE A 143 5.78 -26.77 7.22
CA PHE A 143 5.95 -26.09 5.94
C PHE A 143 6.81 -24.83 6.06
N CYS A 144 6.69 -24.05 7.14
CA CYS A 144 7.54 -22.89 7.39
C CYS A 144 9.01 -23.29 7.52
N SER A 145 9.30 -24.38 8.23
CA SER A 145 10.66 -24.89 8.39
C SER A 145 11.30 -25.33 7.06
N ARG A 146 10.53 -26.03 6.21
CA ARG A 146 11.02 -26.63 4.96
C ARG A 146 10.93 -25.71 3.74
N LEU A 147 9.85 -24.92 3.63
CA LEU A 147 9.47 -24.13 2.46
C LEU A 147 9.29 -22.64 2.79
N GLY A 148 9.73 -22.15 3.96
CA GLY A 148 9.52 -20.77 4.41
C GLY A 148 10.05 -19.65 3.49
N ARG A 149 10.88 -19.98 2.49
CA ARG A 149 11.32 -19.03 1.44
C ARG A 149 10.34 -18.89 0.28
N TYR A 150 9.45 -19.85 0.09
CA TYR A 150 8.52 -19.90 -1.02
C TYR A 150 7.14 -19.45 -0.55
N ARG A 151 6.50 -18.61 -1.36
CA ARG A 151 5.19 -18.04 -1.09
C ARG A 151 4.20 -18.49 -2.14
N MET A 152 2.95 -18.61 -1.75
CA MET A 152 1.83 -18.85 -2.66
C MET A 152 0.69 -17.88 -2.35
N PRO A 153 0.07 -17.26 -3.37
CA PRO A 153 -1.18 -16.54 -3.14
C PRO A 153 -2.29 -17.48 -2.74
N PHE A 154 -3.19 -16.97 -1.90
CA PHE A 154 -4.42 -17.69 -1.57
C PHE A 154 -5.64 -16.76 -1.56
N ALA A 155 -5.44 -15.46 -1.40
CA ALA A 155 -6.53 -14.50 -1.42
C ALA A 155 -6.07 -13.11 -1.86
N TRP A 156 -7.01 -12.28 -2.28
CA TRP A 156 -6.76 -10.88 -2.66
C TRP A 156 -7.98 -10.01 -2.40
N THR A 157 -7.79 -8.70 -2.39
CA THR A 157 -8.87 -7.72 -2.34
C THR A 157 -8.52 -6.52 -3.20
N ALA A 158 -9.53 -5.78 -3.65
CA ALA A 158 -9.37 -4.58 -4.46
C ALA A 158 -10.18 -3.44 -3.85
N ILE A 159 -9.52 -2.32 -3.64
CA ILE A 159 -10.11 -1.11 -3.08
C ILE A 159 -10.21 -0.07 -4.19
N HIS A 160 -11.42 0.37 -4.49
CA HIS A 160 -11.65 1.40 -5.49
C HIS A 160 -11.09 2.75 -5.01
N LEU A 161 -10.07 3.24 -5.69
CA LEU A 161 -9.28 4.35 -5.17
C LEU A 161 -10.05 5.68 -5.19
N MET A 162 -10.90 5.87 -6.19
CA MET A 162 -11.71 7.07 -6.32
C MET A 162 -12.71 7.24 -5.17
N ASN A 163 -13.18 6.14 -4.55
CA ASN A 163 -14.04 6.23 -3.36
C ASN A 163 -13.30 6.85 -2.18
N ILE A 164 -12.01 6.54 -2.03
CA ILE A 164 -11.17 7.10 -0.97
C ILE A 164 -10.99 8.59 -1.21
N ILE A 165 -10.62 8.96 -2.44
CA ILE A 165 -10.31 10.34 -2.83
C ILE A 165 -11.55 11.24 -2.76
N ASN A 166 -12.67 10.80 -3.33
CA ASN A 166 -13.87 11.64 -3.45
C ASN A 166 -14.66 11.74 -2.16
N SER A 167 -14.65 10.71 -1.30
CA SER A 167 -15.27 10.78 0.03
C SER A 167 -14.64 11.88 0.90
N MET A 168 -13.48 12.42 0.52
CA MET A 168 -12.74 13.44 1.26
C MET A 168 -13.00 14.87 0.74
N GLY A 169 -13.64 15.03 -0.43
CA GLY A 169 -13.93 16.33 -1.05
C GLY A 169 -15.27 16.98 -0.63
N ALA A 170 -16.14 16.25 0.07
CA ALA A 170 -17.47 16.73 0.44
C ALA A 170 -17.51 17.63 1.71
N CYS A 171 -16.38 17.83 2.39
CA CYS A 171 -16.32 18.57 3.65
C CYS A 171 -16.18 20.09 3.50
N GLU A 172 -16.01 20.61 2.27
CA GLU A 172 -15.70 22.02 2.05
C GLU A 172 -16.77 22.77 1.24
N ARG A 173 -17.87 23.11 1.93
CA ARG A 173 -18.68 24.29 1.64
C ARG A 173 -19.08 24.94 2.95
N ASP A 174 -18.20 25.80 3.46
CA ASP A 174 -18.49 27.03 4.20
C ASP A 174 -17.33 27.35 5.15
N SER A 175 -16.32 28.05 4.63
CA SER A 175 -15.59 29.11 5.33
C SER A 175 -14.35 29.43 4.52
N ASP A 176 -14.38 30.54 3.78
CA ASP A 176 -13.33 31.53 3.96
C ASP A 176 -13.79 32.84 3.33
N SER A 177 -14.29 33.70 4.21
CA SER A 177 -14.47 35.13 3.96
C SER A 177 -13.09 35.81 4.06
N GLU A 178 -12.89 36.74 3.14
CA GLU A 178 -11.71 37.60 2.94
C GLU A 178 -10.87 37.97 4.18
N SER A 179 -9.56 38.08 3.95
CA SER A 179 -8.77 39.22 4.45
C SER A 179 -7.49 39.39 3.64
N GLU A 180 -7.52 40.36 2.71
CA GLU A 180 -6.35 40.96 2.09
C GLU A 180 -5.43 41.58 3.16
N ARG A 181 -4.12 41.29 3.13
CA ARG A 181 -3.09 42.24 3.62
C ARG A 181 -1.81 42.20 2.78
N LYS A 182 -1.47 43.40 2.29
CA LYS A 182 -0.27 43.84 1.58
C LYS A 182 1.05 43.31 2.18
N SER A 183 2.01 42.95 1.33
CA SER A 183 3.43 42.91 1.68
C SER A 183 4.26 43.80 0.73
N THR A 184 5.28 44.41 1.33
CA THR A 184 6.07 45.52 0.83
C THR A 184 7.40 45.06 0.23
N TRP A 185 7.92 45.94 -0.62
CA TRP A 185 9.08 45.88 -1.52
C TRP A 185 10.42 45.45 -0.87
N ASN A 186 10.57 44.18 -0.47
CA ASN A 186 11.87 43.59 -0.08
C ASN A 186 12.16 42.22 -0.74
N GLU A 187 11.43 41.84 -1.78
CA GLU A 187 11.48 40.50 -2.41
C GLU A 187 12.67 40.23 -3.37
N ARG A 188 13.55 41.21 -3.64
CA ARG A 188 14.43 41.12 -4.82
C ARG A 188 15.79 40.43 -4.62
N LYS A 189 16.16 39.99 -3.41
CA LYS A 189 17.48 39.38 -3.14
C LYS A 189 17.48 37.95 -2.58
N LYS A 190 16.35 37.25 -2.54
CA LYS A 190 16.27 35.82 -2.16
C LYS A 190 16.07 34.82 -3.33
N LYS A 191 15.89 35.30 -4.57
CA LYS A 191 15.60 34.45 -5.76
C LYS A 191 16.78 33.64 -6.35
N ALA A 192 17.93 33.60 -5.69
CA ALA A 192 19.08 32.83 -6.16
C ALA A 192 19.31 31.52 -5.38
N PHE A 193 18.80 31.41 -4.15
CA PHE A 193 19.01 30.23 -3.30
C PHE A 193 17.81 29.26 -3.27
N GLU A 194 16.61 29.71 -3.67
CA GLU A 194 15.42 28.85 -3.75
C GLU A 194 15.43 27.88 -4.95
N ARG A 195 16.36 28.03 -5.91
CA ARG A 195 16.42 27.16 -7.08
C ARG A 195 16.92 25.74 -6.81
N LEU A 196 17.37 25.45 -5.59
CA LEU A 196 17.80 24.11 -5.18
C LEU A 196 16.81 23.44 -4.20
N SER A 197 15.72 24.12 -3.82
CA SER A 197 14.78 23.66 -2.79
C SER A 197 13.36 23.39 -3.32
N VAL A 198 13.18 23.23 -4.63
CA VAL A 198 11.88 22.84 -5.22
C VAL A 198 11.57 21.35 -4.98
N GLY A 199 12.57 20.56 -4.59
CA GLY A 199 12.39 19.12 -4.30
C GLY A 199 11.84 18.81 -2.90
N ASP A 200 12.02 19.70 -1.93
CA ASP A 200 11.74 19.38 -0.51
C ASP A 200 10.25 19.55 -0.13
N GLU A 201 9.52 20.52 -0.72
CA GLU A 201 8.09 20.69 -0.44
C GLU A 201 7.22 19.56 -0.99
N VAL A 202 7.68 18.90 -2.07
CA VAL A 202 6.95 17.82 -2.73
C VAL A 202 6.91 16.56 -1.86
N CYS A 203 7.80 16.42 -0.88
CA CYS A 203 7.92 15.23 -0.04
C CYS A 203 7.34 15.37 1.38
N GLY A 204 6.63 16.46 1.67
CA GLY A 204 6.02 16.68 2.98
C GLY A 204 4.86 15.72 3.28
N PHE A 205 4.99 14.93 4.36
CA PHE A 205 3.92 14.04 4.87
C PHE A 205 2.69 14.81 5.40
N ASN A 206 2.81 16.12 5.60
CA ASN A 206 1.76 16.97 6.19
C ASN A 206 0.59 17.25 5.24
N SER A 207 0.74 16.93 3.95
CA SER A 207 -0.30 17.14 2.93
C SER A 207 -1.29 15.97 2.82
N PHE A 208 -1.03 14.82 3.48
CA PHE A 208 -1.92 13.67 3.43
C PHE A 208 -3.04 13.80 4.46
N ARG A 209 -4.28 13.92 3.97
CA ARG A 209 -5.47 13.86 4.81
C ARG A 209 -5.72 12.39 5.25
N PRO A 210 -5.85 12.11 6.56
CA PRO A 210 -5.99 10.73 7.05
C PRO A 210 -7.40 10.19 6.82
N ALA A 211 -7.48 8.92 6.39
CA ALA A 211 -8.72 8.15 6.34
C ALA A 211 -8.41 6.69 6.70
N THR A 212 -9.29 6.05 7.48
CA THR A 212 -9.14 4.65 7.88
C THR A 212 -10.22 3.83 7.18
N LEU A 213 -9.80 2.76 6.51
CA LEU A 213 -10.68 1.84 5.80
C LEU A 213 -10.55 0.44 6.38
N THR A 214 -11.69 -0.19 6.65
CA THR A 214 -11.75 -1.60 7.05
C THR A 214 -12.26 -2.40 5.86
N VAL A 215 -11.43 -3.32 5.37
CA VAL A 215 -11.80 -4.24 4.29
C VAL A 215 -12.07 -5.60 4.91
N THR A 216 -13.31 -6.07 4.78
CA THR A 216 -13.77 -7.35 5.34
C THR A 216 -13.86 -8.46 4.30
N ASN A 217 -13.90 -8.10 3.01
CA ASN A 217 -14.12 -9.02 1.92
C ASN A 217 -12.81 -9.31 1.19
N PHE A 218 -12.48 -10.58 1.10
CA PHE A 218 -11.37 -11.10 0.32
C PHE A 218 -11.89 -12.14 -0.68
N PHE A 219 -11.29 -12.14 -1.86
CA PHE A 219 -11.56 -13.09 -2.91
C PHE A 219 -10.55 -14.22 -2.83
N LYS A 220 -11.03 -15.46 -2.96
CA LYS A 220 -10.21 -16.65 -3.17
C LYS A 220 -9.39 -16.49 -4.46
N GLN A 221 -8.13 -16.94 -4.43
CA GLN A 221 -7.21 -16.94 -5.57
C GLN A 221 -7.59 -17.99 -6.62
#